data_AF-A0A5B7DLF9-F1
#
_entry.id   AF-A0A5B7DLF9-F1
#
_cell.length_a   1.000
_cell.length_b   1.000
_cell.length_c   1.000
_cell.angle_alpha   90.00
_cell.angle_beta   90.00
_cell.angle_gamma   90.00
#
_symmetry.space_group_name_H-M   'P 1'
#
loop_
_entity.id
_entity.type
_entity.pdbx_description
1 polymer ?
#
loop_
_entity_poly.entity_id
_entity_poly.type
_entity_poly.pdbx_seq_one_letter_code
_entity_poly.pdbx_strand_id
1 'polypeptide(L)'
;MSCQRGNTSRTRKQKHSNITAFKNNIHDSSKRTLAMNNMEITEVCKRCQEVIAWKVKYKKYKPLSQPKTCTRCHQKNIKEHLQTMAELEAEVKCLSERKRRAYYRYLEKLEGKTKRRKKPNKSSEVESVTSEHENEEDEVAVSMDEYFKNARQKLEELMKEMEDDEFYEDLQDLNLNSEDESYDEEEEDSDEKEDS
;
A
#
# COMPACT_ATOMS: atom_id res chain seq x y z
N MET A 1 38.73 -21.65 -33.09
CA MET A 1 37.99 -20.42 -32.72
C MET A 1 38.07 -20.27 -31.21
N SER A 2 38.65 -19.19 -30.68
CA SER A 2 38.82 -18.98 -29.24
C SER A 2 37.50 -18.53 -28.58
N CYS A 3 37.07 -19.25 -27.55
CA CYS A 3 35.87 -18.97 -26.75
C CYS A 3 36.20 -18.22 -25.44
N GLN A 4 37.39 -17.62 -25.33
CA GLN A 4 37.80 -16.97 -24.09
C GLN A 4 37.06 -15.64 -23.92
N ARG A 5 36.20 -15.56 -22.89
CA ARG A 5 35.59 -14.30 -22.43
C ARG A 5 36.72 -13.32 -22.13
N GLY A 6 36.75 -12.21 -22.87
CA GLY A 6 37.82 -11.22 -22.81
C GLY A 6 38.11 -10.77 -21.38
N ASN A 7 39.41 -10.68 -21.06
CA ASN A 7 39.96 -10.25 -19.79
C ASN A 7 39.21 -9.04 -19.22
N THR A 8 38.45 -9.24 -18.14
CA THR A 8 37.46 -8.29 -17.61
C THR A 8 38.08 -7.11 -16.86
N SER A 9 39.41 -7.08 -16.68
CA SER A 9 40.11 -5.92 -16.13
C SER A 9 40.79 -5.11 -17.24
N ARG A 10 40.15 -4.02 -17.67
CA ARG A 10 40.83 -3.01 -18.51
C ARG A 10 41.82 -2.25 -17.64
N THR A 11 43.11 -2.38 -17.94
CA THR A 11 44.19 -1.63 -17.29
C THR A 11 44.22 -0.15 -17.69
N ARG A 12 43.73 0.20 -18.89
CA ARG A 12 43.75 1.59 -19.40
C ARG A 12 42.37 2.26 -19.33
N LYS A 13 42.36 3.51 -18.87
CA LYS A 13 41.20 4.41 -18.89
C LYS A 13 40.69 4.62 -20.32
N GLN A 14 39.40 4.92 -20.46
CA GLN A 14 38.80 5.19 -21.76
C GLN A 14 39.45 6.42 -22.42
N LYS A 15 39.92 6.26 -23.67
CA LYS A 15 40.66 7.31 -24.40
C LYS A 15 39.83 8.58 -24.61
N HIS A 16 38.52 8.42 -24.82
CA HIS A 16 37.57 9.50 -25.02
C HIS A 16 36.48 9.39 -23.96
N SER A 17 36.67 10.10 -22.86
CA SER A 17 35.66 10.26 -21.81
C SER A 17 34.86 11.55 -22.04
N ASN A 18 33.60 11.54 -21.64
CA ASN A 18 32.79 12.76 -21.64
C ASN A 18 33.39 13.77 -20.66
N ILE A 19 33.53 15.02 -21.08
CA ILE A 19 34.01 16.12 -20.23
C ILE A 19 32.92 16.54 -19.24
N THR A 20 31.67 16.57 -19.69
CA THR A 20 30.50 16.91 -18.89
C THR A 20 29.53 15.74 -18.83
N ALA A 21 28.83 15.59 -17.70
CA ALA A 21 27.77 14.61 -17.59
C ALA A 21 26.59 14.99 -18.49
N PHE A 22 25.94 13.99 -19.08
CA PHE A 22 24.72 14.20 -19.85
C PHE A 22 23.64 14.83 -18.97
N LYS A 23 23.06 15.94 -19.44
CA LYS A 23 21.87 16.54 -18.83
C LYS A 23 20.76 16.65 -19.88
N ASN A 24 19.56 16.25 -19.47
CA ASN A 24 18.40 16.13 -20.35
C ASN A 24 17.93 17.48 -20.93
N ASN A 25 18.19 18.56 -20.20
CA ASN A 25 17.68 19.91 -20.42
C ASN A 25 18.63 20.85 -21.21
N ILE A 26 19.81 20.39 -21.67
CA ILE A 26 20.79 21.30 -22.32
C ILE A 26 20.27 21.83 -23.66
N HIS A 27 19.61 20.96 -24.44
CA HIS A 27 19.22 21.27 -25.82
C HIS A 27 17.71 21.17 -26.06
N ASP A 28 16.94 20.80 -25.04
CA ASP A 28 15.51 20.54 -25.15
C ASP A 28 14.84 20.95 -23.84
N SER A 29 14.34 22.18 -23.84
CA SER A 29 13.58 22.78 -22.76
C SER A 29 12.07 22.65 -22.99
N SER A 30 11.63 21.68 -23.81
CA SER A 30 10.21 21.51 -24.08
C SER A 30 9.44 21.21 -22.80
N LYS A 31 8.19 21.68 -22.75
CA LYS A 31 7.26 21.41 -21.63
C LYS A 31 7.16 19.90 -21.32
N ARG A 32 7.27 19.07 -22.37
CA ARG A 32 7.27 17.61 -22.27
C ARG A 32 8.50 17.07 -21.51
N THR A 33 9.68 17.58 -21.82
CA THR A 33 10.93 17.16 -21.16
C THR A 33 10.95 17.62 -19.70
N LEU A 34 10.45 18.83 -19.42
CA LEU A 34 10.27 19.30 -18.05
C LEU A 34 9.31 18.41 -17.26
N ALA A 35 8.15 18.07 -17.83
CA ALA A 35 7.17 17.19 -17.20
C ALA A 35 7.74 15.78 -16.93
N MET A 36 8.55 15.23 -17.85
CA MET A 36 9.20 13.94 -17.61
C MET A 36 10.26 14.00 -16.50
N ASN A 37 11.04 15.09 -16.40
CA ASN A 37 12.03 15.24 -15.33
C ASN A 37 11.40 15.44 -13.95
N ASN A 38 10.23 16.08 -13.90
CA ASN A 38 9.50 16.34 -12.66
C ASN A 38 8.58 15.18 -12.24
N MET A 39 8.46 14.13 -13.05
CA MET A 39 7.63 12.97 -12.74
C MET A 39 8.24 12.18 -11.56
N GLU A 40 7.47 12.04 -10.49
CA GLU A 40 7.84 11.17 -9.37
C GLU A 40 7.58 9.70 -9.73
N ILE A 41 8.58 8.85 -9.50
CA ILE A 41 8.48 7.41 -9.75
C ILE A 41 8.18 6.72 -8.42
N THR A 42 6.89 6.60 -8.11
CA THR A 42 6.35 5.91 -6.92
C THR A 42 5.82 4.51 -7.28
N GLU A 43 5.53 3.69 -6.27
CA GLU A 43 4.83 2.39 -6.42
C GLU A 43 5.50 1.35 -7.34
N VAL A 44 6.83 1.36 -7.42
CA VAL A 44 7.62 0.36 -8.15
C VAL A 44 8.77 -0.15 -7.29
N CYS A 45 9.24 -1.37 -7.56
CA CYS A 45 10.41 -1.89 -6.86
C CYS A 45 11.68 -1.04 -7.16
N LYS A 46 12.64 -1.03 -6.22
CA LYS A 46 13.89 -0.24 -6.33
C LYS A 46 14.59 -0.37 -7.69
N ARG A 47 14.67 -1.60 -8.20
CA ARG A 47 15.24 -1.88 -9.54
C ARG A 47 14.49 -1.18 -10.66
N CYS A 48 13.15 -1.26 -10.66
CA CYS A 48 12.33 -0.61 -11.68
C CYS A 48 12.42 0.91 -11.57
N GLN A 49 12.51 1.44 -10.36
CA GLN A 49 12.73 2.86 -10.11
C GLN A 49 14.01 3.35 -10.79
N GLU A 50 15.14 2.67 -10.57
CA GLU A 50 16.42 2.99 -11.21
C GLU A 50 16.36 2.90 -12.73
N VAL A 51 15.72 1.87 -13.28
CA VAL A 51 15.58 1.68 -14.73
C VAL A 51 14.72 2.79 -15.34
N ILE A 52 13.60 3.17 -14.71
CA ILE A 52 12.73 4.24 -15.20
C ILE A 52 13.45 5.58 -15.08
N ALA A 53 14.09 5.88 -13.93
CA ALA A 53 14.85 7.10 -13.71
C ALA A 53 15.98 7.25 -14.74
N TRP A 54 16.70 6.17 -15.05
CA TRP A 54 17.71 6.17 -16.10
C TRP A 54 17.09 6.43 -17.48
N LYS A 55 15.97 5.80 -17.81
CA LYS A 55 15.28 6.03 -19.10
C LYS A 55 14.80 7.47 -19.23
N VAL A 56 14.28 8.07 -18.16
CA VAL A 56 13.88 9.48 -18.13
C VAL A 56 15.10 10.37 -18.33
N LYS A 57 16.17 10.14 -17.56
CA LYS A 57 17.43 10.90 -17.63
C LYS A 57 18.01 10.96 -19.04
N TYR A 58 17.92 9.87 -19.82
CA TYR A 58 18.49 9.76 -21.16
C TYR A 58 17.46 9.85 -22.30
N LYS A 59 16.25 10.37 -22.05
CA LYS A 59 15.16 10.49 -23.05
C LYS A 59 14.76 9.17 -23.74
N LYS A 60 14.97 8.04 -23.08
CA LYS A 60 14.58 6.70 -23.56
C LYS A 60 13.24 6.23 -22.99
N TYR A 61 12.61 7.04 -22.15
CA TYR A 61 11.33 6.68 -21.52
C TYR A 61 10.15 6.99 -22.44
N LYS A 62 9.29 5.99 -22.66
CA LYS A 62 7.98 6.13 -23.28
C LYS A 62 6.94 5.83 -22.21
N PRO A 63 6.08 6.81 -21.83
CA PRO A 63 5.02 6.59 -20.86
C PRO A 63 4.13 5.42 -21.30
N LEU A 64 3.82 4.55 -20.37
CA LEU A 64 2.94 3.41 -20.60
C LEU A 64 1.49 3.85 -20.45
N SER A 65 0.63 3.42 -21.37
CA SER A 65 -0.83 3.64 -21.24
C SER A 65 -1.48 2.70 -20.23
N GLN A 66 -0.84 1.56 -19.92
CA GLN A 66 -1.32 0.55 -18.97
C GLN A 66 -0.15 0.06 -18.10
N PRO A 67 -0.40 -0.31 -16.82
CA PRO A 67 0.65 -0.78 -15.92
C PRO A 67 1.21 -2.13 -16.38
N LYS A 68 2.53 -2.27 -16.37
CA LYS A 68 3.24 -3.52 -16.71
C LYS A 68 3.82 -4.19 -15.46
N THR A 69 3.88 -5.51 -15.47
CA THR A 69 4.58 -6.31 -14.44
C THR A 69 6.09 -6.18 -14.57
N CYS A 70 6.80 -6.14 -13.43
CA CYS A 70 8.24 -6.27 -13.43
C CYS A 70 8.66 -7.69 -13.84
N THR A 71 9.65 -7.84 -14.73
CA THR A 71 10.14 -9.16 -15.18
C THR A 71 10.98 -9.90 -14.16
N ARG A 72 11.24 -9.29 -12.99
CA ARG A 72 12.10 -9.84 -11.94
C ARG A 72 11.34 -10.11 -10.66
N CYS A 73 10.61 -9.12 -10.15
CA CYS A 73 9.80 -9.31 -8.95
C CYS A 73 8.35 -9.72 -9.27
N HIS A 74 7.90 -9.62 -10.53
CA HIS A 74 6.53 -9.94 -10.97
C HIS A 74 5.38 -9.18 -10.26
N GLN A 75 5.70 -8.36 -9.27
CA GLN A 75 4.74 -7.59 -8.50
C GLN A 75 4.06 -6.52 -9.35
N LYS A 76 2.78 -6.31 -9.06
CA LYS A 76 1.95 -5.22 -9.54
C LYS A 76 1.60 -4.36 -8.32
N ASN A 77 2.58 -3.73 -7.67
CA ASN A 77 2.40 -3.03 -6.37
C ASN A 77 1.18 -2.07 -6.35
N ILE A 78 0.85 -1.44 -7.48
CA ILE A 78 -0.35 -0.60 -7.63
C ILE A 78 -1.66 -1.38 -7.41
N LYS A 79 -1.74 -2.65 -7.83
CA LYS A 79 -2.89 -3.51 -7.55
C LYS A 79 -2.94 -3.93 -6.09
N GLU A 80 -1.80 -4.22 -5.48
CA GLU A 80 -1.75 -4.69 -4.10
C GLU A 80 -2.26 -3.60 -3.14
N HIS A 81 -1.81 -2.35 -3.26
CA HIS A 81 -2.32 -1.23 -2.45
C HIS A 81 -3.84 -1.02 -2.62
N LEU A 82 -4.33 -1.05 -3.86
CA LEU A 82 -5.77 -0.86 -4.11
C LEU A 82 -6.58 -2.06 -3.58
N GLN A 83 -6.03 -3.26 -3.66
CA GLN A 83 -6.64 -4.46 -3.13
C GLN A 83 -6.65 -4.46 -1.60
N THR A 84 -5.57 -4.04 -0.94
CA THR A 84 -5.51 -3.93 0.52
C THR A 84 -6.46 -2.85 1.04
N MET A 85 -6.58 -1.71 0.36
CA MET A 85 -7.58 -0.69 0.71
C MET A 85 -9.00 -1.22 0.57
N ALA A 86 -9.31 -1.92 -0.53
CA ALA A 86 -10.63 -2.50 -0.74
C ALA A 86 -10.97 -3.60 0.27
N GLU A 87 -9.99 -4.42 0.66
CA GLU A 87 -10.12 -5.45 1.71
C GLU A 87 -10.46 -4.81 3.06
N LEU A 88 -9.71 -3.79 3.48
CA LEU A 88 -9.99 -3.04 4.71
C LEU A 88 -11.37 -2.41 4.70
N GLU A 89 -11.79 -1.81 3.59
CA GLU A 89 -13.13 -1.22 3.47
C GLU A 89 -14.25 -2.26 3.56
N ALA A 90 -14.03 -3.49 3.08
CA ALA A 90 -15.00 -4.57 3.19
C ALA A 90 -15.15 -5.04 4.64
N GLU A 91 -14.04 -5.24 5.36
CA GLU A 91 -14.04 -5.61 6.78
C GLU A 91 -14.71 -4.54 7.65
N VAL A 92 -14.43 -3.26 7.41
CA VAL A 92 -15.05 -2.13 8.11
C VAL A 92 -16.56 -2.06 7.88
N LYS A 93 -17.05 -2.55 6.74
CA LYS A 93 -18.50 -2.63 6.47
C LYS A 93 -19.18 -3.72 7.31
N CYS A 94 -18.48 -4.77 7.70
CA CYS A 94 -19.01 -5.81 8.58
C CYS A 94 -19.11 -5.36 10.05
N LEU A 95 -18.40 -4.28 10.44
CA LEU A 95 -18.49 -3.71 11.78
C LEU A 95 -19.80 -2.96 12.03
N SER A 96 -20.20 -2.90 13.30
CA SER A 96 -21.31 -2.05 13.75
C SER A 96 -21.06 -0.57 13.45
N GLU A 97 -22.12 0.21 13.25
CA GLU A 97 -22.00 1.64 12.87
C GLU A 97 -21.20 2.45 13.90
N ARG A 98 -21.29 2.11 15.19
CA ARG A 98 -20.47 2.75 16.24
C ARG A 98 -18.98 2.47 16.04
N LYS A 99 -18.61 1.21 15.80
CA LYS A 99 -17.21 0.77 15.61
C LYS A 99 -16.64 1.29 14.29
N ARG A 100 -17.44 1.28 13.22
CA ARG A 100 -17.11 1.89 11.93
C ARG A 100 -16.76 3.38 12.07
N ARG A 101 -17.56 4.15 12.81
CA ARG A 101 -17.26 5.57 13.08
C ARG A 101 -15.98 5.77 13.88
N ALA A 102 -15.71 4.90 14.86
CA ALA A 102 -14.47 4.94 15.63
C ALA A 102 -13.24 4.69 14.74
N TYR A 103 -13.35 3.71 13.83
CA TYR A 103 -12.31 3.39 12.85
C TYR A 103 -11.98 4.58 11.93
N TYR A 104 -12.98 5.19 11.28
CA TYR A 104 -12.73 6.33 10.39
C TYR A 104 -12.16 7.56 11.12
N ARG A 105 -12.60 7.83 12.37
CA ARG A 105 -12.00 8.89 13.20
C ARG A 105 -10.53 8.61 13.52
N TYR A 106 -10.17 7.35 13.74
CA TYR A 106 -8.78 6.95 13.96
C TYR A 106 -7.93 7.16 12.69
N LEU A 107 -8.43 6.77 11.51
CA LEU A 107 -7.74 7.02 10.25
C LEU A 107 -7.54 8.52 9.97
N GLU A 108 -8.57 9.34 10.20
CA GLU A 108 -8.47 10.79 10.03
C GLU A 108 -7.43 11.41 10.97
N LYS A 109 -7.28 10.86 12.19
CA LYS A 109 -6.23 11.27 13.13
C LYS A 109 -4.82 10.88 12.65
N LEU A 110 -4.66 9.72 12.00
CA LEU A 110 -3.40 9.32 11.37
C LEU A 110 -3.04 10.25 10.21
N GLU A 111 -4.01 10.58 9.36
CA GLU A 111 -3.80 11.53 8.26
C GLU A 111 -3.56 12.97 8.75
N GLY A 112 -4.26 13.40 9.79
CA GLY A 112 -4.13 14.74 10.37
C GLY A 112 -2.74 15.02 10.94
N LYS A 113 -2.04 14.00 11.45
CA LYS A 113 -0.62 14.10 11.82
C LYS A 113 0.28 14.44 10.63
N THR A 114 -0.06 14.01 9.41
CA THR A 114 0.73 14.30 8.20
C THR A 114 0.56 15.74 7.67
N LYS A 115 -0.59 16.39 7.91
CA LYS A 115 -0.95 17.69 7.29
C LYS A 115 -0.55 18.93 8.10
N ARG A 116 -0.10 18.81 9.35
CA ARG A 116 0.14 19.96 10.25
C ARG A 116 1.47 20.72 10.04
N ARG A 117 2.33 20.34 9.09
CA ARG A 117 3.66 20.97 8.87
C ARG A 117 3.77 21.85 7.61
N LYS A 118 2.96 22.90 7.50
CA LYS A 118 3.29 24.02 6.59
C LYS A 118 2.97 25.37 7.23
N LYS A 119 3.89 25.89 8.04
CA LYS A 119 4.01 27.33 8.27
C LYS A 119 5.15 27.88 7.39
N PRO A 120 4.92 28.93 6.59
CA PRO A 120 6.00 29.66 5.96
C PRO A 120 6.59 30.61 6.99
N ASN A 121 7.90 30.61 7.23
CA ASN A 121 8.51 31.70 7.98
C ASN A 121 9.68 32.35 7.23
N LYS A 122 9.49 33.66 7.12
CA LYS A 122 10.28 34.73 6.55
C LYS A 122 11.33 35.17 7.59
N SER A 123 12.56 35.37 7.11
CA SER A 123 13.71 36.10 7.67
C SER A 123 13.58 36.75 9.06
N SER A 124 14.54 36.50 9.96
CA SER A 124 15.55 37.49 10.42
C SER A 124 16.39 36.95 11.59
N GLU A 125 17.60 37.48 11.65
CA GLU A 125 18.78 37.22 12.49
C GLU A 125 18.57 37.53 13.98
N VAL A 126 19.08 36.69 14.91
CA VAL A 126 20.14 36.94 15.93
C VAL A 126 20.14 35.89 17.06
N GLU A 127 21.34 35.55 17.55
CA GLU A 127 21.69 34.48 18.52
C GLU A 127 21.37 34.79 20.00
N SER A 128 21.19 33.75 20.86
CA SER A 128 21.74 33.67 22.24
C SER A 128 21.22 32.47 23.08
N VAL A 129 22.16 31.57 23.43
CA VAL A 129 22.42 30.94 24.76
C VAL A 129 21.43 29.94 25.43
N THR A 130 21.87 28.67 25.35
CA THR A 130 21.93 27.50 26.28
C THR A 130 20.75 26.96 27.10
N SER A 131 20.60 25.63 26.91
CA SER A 131 20.22 24.53 27.82
C SER A 131 18.83 24.54 28.47
N GLU A 132 18.00 23.57 28.08
CA GLU A 132 17.57 22.46 28.94
C GLU A 132 16.73 21.44 28.15
N HIS A 133 17.20 20.18 28.18
CA HIS A 133 16.45 18.92 28.04
C HIS A 133 15.16 18.92 27.18
N GLU A 134 15.30 18.74 25.87
CA GLU A 134 14.19 18.33 25.02
C GLU A 134 14.42 16.88 24.59
N ASN A 135 13.53 15.98 25.01
CA ASN A 135 13.39 14.68 24.37
C ASN A 135 12.89 14.94 22.95
N GLU A 136 13.84 15.15 22.04
CA GLU A 136 13.63 15.26 20.60
C GLU A 136 13.35 13.84 20.07
N GLU A 137 12.16 13.33 20.37
CA GLU A 137 11.63 12.17 19.65
C GLU A 137 11.26 12.66 18.25
N ASP A 138 12.17 12.42 17.32
CA ASP A 138 12.02 12.64 15.88
C ASP A 138 10.58 12.33 15.40
N GLU A 139 9.81 13.36 15.02
CA GLU A 139 8.49 13.19 14.40
C GLU A 139 8.64 12.60 12.99
N VAL A 140 8.72 11.27 12.90
CA VAL A 140 8.79 10.53 11.64
C VAL A 140 7.41 10.51 10.97
N ALA A 141 7.36 10.95 9.71
CA ALA A 141 6.18 10.76 8.87
C ALA A 141 5.86 9.27 8.73
N VAL A 142 4.66 8.86 9.13
CA VAL A 142 4.22 7.45 9.10
C VAL A 142 4.28 6.92 7.67
N SER A 143 5.07 5.86 7.45
CA SER A 143 5.20 5.19 6.14
C SER A 143 3.86 4.60 5.68
N MET A 144 3.63 4.46 4.37
CA MET A 144 2.43 3.80 3.83
C MET A 144 2.24 2.39 4.41
N ASP A 145 3.33 1.63 4.57
CA ASP A 145 3.29 0.31 5.18
C ASP A 145 2.84 0.35 6.65
N GLU A 146 3.20 1.43 7.35
CA GLU A 146 2.87 1.64 8.75
C GLU A 146 1.44 2.15 8.93
N TYR A 147 0.93 2.94 7.97
CA TYR A 147 -0.49 3.26 7.87
C TYR A 147 -1.34 1.99 7.76
N PHE A 148 -1.00 1.07 6.86
CA PHE A 148 -1.73 -0.18 6.69
C PHE A 148 -1.67 -1.08 7.92
N LYS A 149 -0.51 -1.15 8.60
CA LYS A 149 -0.36 -1.90 9.86
C LYS A 149 -1.24 -1.32 10.96
N ASN A 150 -1.19 0.00 11.15
CA ASN A 150 -2.01 0.70 12.15
C ASN A 150 -3.51 0.58 11.86
N ALA A 151 -3.90 0.64 10.59
CA ALA A 151 -5.28 0.42 10.15
C ALA A 151 -5.77 -0.99 10.50
N ARG A 152 -5.02 -2.03 10.15
CA ARG A 152 -5.37 -3.44 10.49
C ARG A 152 -5.45 -3.65 12.00
N GLN A 153 -4.46 -3.16 12.74
CA GLN A 153 -4.44 -3.30 14.19
C GLN A 153 -5.65 -2.63 14.85
N LYS A 154 -6.08 -1.45 14.38
CA LYS A 154 -7.27 -0.80 14.90
C LYS A 154 -8.56 -1.57 14.58
N LEU A 155 -8.61 -2.21 13.42
CA LEU A 155 -9.73 -3.03 13.00
C LEU A 155 -9.84 -4.29 13.89
N GLU A 156 -8.72 -4.96 14.14
CA GLU A 156 -8.62 -6.11 15.06
C GLU A 156 -9.04 -5.75 16.49
N GLU A 157 -8.59 -4.61 17.01
CA GLU A 157 -9.00 -4.11 18.34
C GLU A 157 -10.53 -3.94 18.43
N LEU A 158 -11.15 -3.32 17.41
CA LEU A 158 -12.60 -3.09 17.38
C LEU A 158 -13.39 -4.40 17.19
N MET A 159 -12.85 -5.36 16.45
CA MET A 159 -13.44 -6.69 16.31
C MET A 159 -13.39 -7.46 17.63
N LYS A 160 -12.27 -7.41 18.36
CA LYS A 160 -12.11 -8.08 19.65
C LYS A 160 -13.05 -7.55 20.72
N GLU A 161 -13.33 -6.25 20.73
CA GLU A 161 -14.38 -5.66 21.57
C GLU A 161 -15.79 -6.22 21.27
N MET A 162 -16.00 -7.13 20.28
CA MET A 162 -17.27 -7.86 20.10
C MET A 162 -17.29 -9.17 20.89
N GLU A 163 -16.13 -9.79 21.12
CA GLU A 163 -16.01 -11.03 21.90
C GLU A 163 -16.26 -10.77 23.40
N ASP A 164 -15.98 -9.56 23.88
CA ASP A 164 -16.22 -9.19 25.29
C ASP A 164 -17.70 -8.89 25.61
N ASP A 165 -18.58 -8.81 24.60
CA ASP A 165 -20.03 -8.66 24.79
C ASP A 165 -20.77 -10.03 24.83
N GLU A 166 -20.07 -11.15 24.65
CA GLU A 166 -20.61 -12.51 24.83
C GLU A 166 -20.40 -13.03 26.26
N PHE A 167 -21.35 -12.62 27.11
CA PHE A 167 -21.84 -13.41 28.23
C PHE A 167 -22.38 -14.75 27.70
N TYR A 168 -21.54 -15.79 27.62
CA TYR A 168 -21.94 -17.13 27.17
C TYR A 168 -21.30 -18.23 28.04
N GLU A 169 -21.65 -18.24 29.32
CA GLU A 169 -21.49 -19.42 30.19
C GLU A 169 -22.85 -19.91 30.71
N ASP A 170 -23.87 -20.02 29.84
CA ASP A 170 -25.18 -20.54 30.31
C ASP A 170 -25.92 -21.43 29.30
N LEU A 171 -25.19 -22.07 28.37
CA LEU A 171 -25.77 -23.03 27.42
C LEU A 171 -25.27 -24.47 27.58
N GLN A 172 -24.64 -24.79 28.72
CA GLN A 172 -24.34 -26.17 29.11
C GLN A 172 -25.48 -26.86 29.89
N ASP A 173 -26.55 -26.14 30.25
CA ASP A 173 -27.69 -26.70 31.01
C ASP A 173 -28.87 -27.20 30.15
N LEU A 174 -28.76 -27.15 28.81
CA LEU A 174 -29.73 -27.82 27.91
C LEU A 174 -29.21 -29.15 27.36
N ASN A 175 -28.43 -29.88 28.16
CA ASN A 175 -28.30 -31.32 27.96
C ASN A 175 -29.57 -32.04 28.47
N LEU A 176 -30.68 -31.86 27.75
CA LEU A 176 -31.90 -32.66 27.92
C LEU A 176 -31.94 -33.70 26.81
N ASN A 177 -31.34 -34.85 27.12
CA ASN A 177 -31.77 -36.12 26.56
C ASN A 177 -33.29 -36.27 26.77
N SER A 178 -34.07 -36.20 25.70
CA SER A 178 -35.36 -36.88 25.55
C SER A 178 -35.67 -36.90 24.05
N GLU A 179 -35.28 -37.96 23.34
CA GLU A 179 -36.18 -39.09 23.03
C GLU A 179 -37.47 -38.64 22.31
N ASP A 180 -37.54 -39.06 21.04
CA ASP A 180 -38.74 -39.52 20.34
C ASP A 180 -39.76 -38.46 19.90
N GLU A 181 -39.77 -38.13 18.60
CA GLU A 181 -41.02 -38.00 17.83
C GLU A 181 -40.81 -38.49 16.39
N SER A 182 -41.41 -39.64 16.11
CA SER A 182 -41.57 -40.27 14.80
C SER A 182 -42.38 -39.39 13.84
N TYR A 183 -41.83 -39.11 12.65
CA TYR A 183 -42.60 -38.49 11.57
C TYR A 183 -43.14 -39.58 10.64
N ASP A 184 -44.46 -39.65 10.56
CA ASP A 184 -45.27 -40.61 9.80
C ASP A 184 -45.14 -40.41 8.29
N GLU A 185 -45.08 -41.51 7.55
CA GLU A 185 -45.16 -41.58 6.08
C GLU A 185 -46.62 -41.51 5.64
N GLU A 186 -46.99 -40.55 4.79
CA GLU A 186 -48.13 -40.71 3.89
C GLU A 186 -47.74 -40.40 2.45
N GLU A 187 -47.77 -41.45 1.62
CA GLU A 187 -47.80 -41.37 0.16
C GLU A 187 -49.18 -40.90 -0.30
N GLU A 188 -49.22 -39.97 -1.26
CA GLU A 188 -50.38 -39.86 -2.14
C GLU A 188 -49.94 -39.62 -3.60
N ASP A 189 -50.32 -40.61 -4.40
CA ASP A 189 -50.13 -40.82 -5.82
C ASP A 189 -50.99 -39.84 -6.65
N SER A 190 -50.48 -39.31 -7.76
CA SER A 190 -51.26 -38.55 -8.75
C SER A 190 -50.56 -38.45 -10.10
N ASP A 191 -50.69 -39.53 -10.85
CA ASP A 191 -50.98 -39.67 -12.29
C ASP A 191 -50.49 -38.62 -13.32
N GLU A 192 -49.88 -39.23 -14.35
CA GLU A 192 -49.47 -38.76 -15.67
C GLU A 192 -50.55 -37.96 -16.43
N LYS A 193 -50.11 -36.91 -17.15
CA LYS A 193 -50.62 -36.59 -18.50
C LYS A 193 -49.51 -36.09 -19.41
N GLU A 194 -49.13 -36.92 -20.38
CA GLU A 194 -48.47 -36.53 -21.63
C GLU A 194 -49.42 -35.66 -22.46
N ASP A 195 -48.93 -34.54 -22.98
CA ASP A 195 -49.61 -33.72 -23.99
C ASP A 195 -48.95 -33.94 -25.36
N SER A 196 -49.80 -34.06 -26.38
CA SER A 196 -49.46 -34.27 -27.81
C SER A 196 -48.96 -33.00 -28.50
#